data_AF-A0A6P1R8K6-F1
#
_entry.id   AF-A0A6P1R8K6-F1
#
_cell.length_a   1.000
_cell.length_b   1.000
_cell.length_c   1.000
_cell.angle_alpha   90.00
_cell.angle_beta   90.00
_cell.angle_gamma   90.00
#
_symmetry.space_group_name_H-M   'P 1'
#
loop_
_entity.id
_entity.type
_entity.pdbx_description
1 polymer ?
#
loop_
_entity_poly.entity_id
_entity_poly.type
_entity_poly.pdbx_seq_one_letter_code
_entity_poly.pdbx_strand_id
1 'polypeptide(L)'
;MRNAIALRTATTSDNLGALLARRGTDLILAIEDGNALIRCHVSSATAAAMLAPLKGKAAGQFRPLPGNLVEIDAAVTLAAAIQMLEARAGAESRQHLN
;
A
#
# COMPACT_ATOMS: atom_id res chain seq x y z
N MET A 1 29.66 9.92 -22.63
CA MET A 1 28.98 10.83 -21.67
C MET A 1 27.61 10.25 -21.39
N ARG A 2 27.33 9.83 -20.15
CA ARG A 2 26.06 9.18 -19.75
C ARG A 2 25.05 10.26 -19.35
N ASN A 3 24.00 10.45 -20.16
CA ASN A 3 22.87 11.30 -19.81
C ASN A 3 21.98 10.55 -18.82
N ALA A 4 21.99 10.98 -17.56
CA ALA A 4 21.03 10.52 -16.56
C ALA A 4 19.67 11.17 -16.85
N ILE A 5 18.72 10.39 -17.35
CA ILE A 5 17.32 10.80 -17.44
C ILE A 5 16.79 10.74 -16.00
N ALA A 6 16.71 11.89 -15.33
CA ALA A 6 15.97 12.02 -14.09
C ALA A 6 14.51 11.68 -14.39
N LEU A 7 14.09 10.47 -14.02
CA LEU A 7 12.71 10.01 -14.12
C LEU A 7 11.90 10.86 -13.15
N ARG A 8 11.32 11.95 -13.65
CA ARG A 8 10.36 12.77 -12.92
C ARG A 8 9.13 11.90 -12.66
N THR A 9 9.07 11.27 -11.50
CA THR A 9 7.84 10.71 -10.93
C THR A 9 6.91 11.86 -10.64
N ALA A 10 6.15 12.28 -11.66
CA ALA A 10 5.05 13.20 -11.50
C ALA A 10 4.08 12.59 -10.49
N THR A 11 3.97 13.23 -9.33
CA THR A 11 2.99 12.97 -8.28
C THR A 11 1.59 13.21 -8.84
N THR A 12 1.10 12.22 -9.57
CA THR A 12 -0.29 12.13 -10.02
C THR A 12 -1.05 11.41 -8.91
N SER A 13 -1.18 12.06 -7.75
CA SER A 13 -1.72 11.44 -6.53
C SER A 13 -3.15 10.95 -6.66
N ASP A 14 -3.91 11.42 -7.67
CA ASP A 14 -5.36 11.18 -7.71
C ASP A 14 -5.78 10.12 -8.75
N ASN A 15 -4.88 9.65 -9.62
CA ASN A 15 -5.26 8.78 -10.74
C ASN A 15 -4.64 7.38 -10.71
N LEU A 16 -3.63 7.15 -9.88
CA LEU A 16 -2.99 5.85 -9.80
C LEU A 16 -3.94 4.80 -9.20
N GLY A 17 -4.70 5.17 -8.17
CA GLY A 17 -5.71 4.31 -7.56
C GLY A 17 -6.81 3.86 -8.52
N ALA A 18 -7.34 4.78 -9.31
CA ALA A 18 -8.35 4.48 -10.34
C ALA A 18 -7.76 3.62 -11.48
N LEU A 19 -6.51 3.87 -11.89
CA LEU A 19 -5.81 3.06 -12.89
C LEU A 19 -5.56 1.63 -12.43
N LEU A 20 -5.16 1.48 -11.17
CA LEU A 20 -4.91 0.20 -10.51
C LEU A 20 -6.20 -0.62 -10.38
N ALA A 21 -7.27 -0.01 -9.89
CA ALA A 21 -8.60 -0.63 -9.82
C ALA A 21 -9.08 -1.08 -11.21
N ARG A 22 -8.87 -0.27 -12.27
CA ARG A 22 -9.22 -0.63 -13.65
C ARG A 22 -8.40 -1.77 -14.23
N ARG A 23 -7.19 -2.03 -13.72
CA ARG A 23 -6.35 -3.14 -14.14
C ARG A 23 -6.47 -4.38 -13.25
N GLY A 24 -7.37 -4.36 -12.25
CA GLY A 24 -7.47 -5.43 -11.25
C GLY A 24 -6.20 -5.57 -10.41
N THR A 25 -5.35 -4.54 -10.39
CA THR A 25 -4.12 -4.51 -9.60
C THR A 25 -4.45 -3.77 -8.32
N ASP A 26 -4.52 -4.46 -7.19
CA ASP A 26 -4.89 -3.86 -5.90
C ASP A 26 -3.69 -3.41 -5.06
N LEU A 27 -2.46 -3.72 -5.50
CA LEU A 27 -1.21 -3.50 -4.78
C LEU A 27 -0.07 -3.09 -5.72
N ILE A 28 0.63 -2.01 -5.36
CA ILE A 28 1.97 -1.68 -5.85
C ILE A 28 2.96 -1.92 -4.72
N LEU A 29 4.05 -2.61 -5.06
CA LEU A 29 5.21 -2.82 -4.19
C LEU A 29 6.47 -2.41 -4.95
N ALA A 30 7.21 -1.43 -4.43
CA ALA A 30 8.56 -1.10 -4.89
C ALA A 30 9.55 -1.38 -3.75
N ILE A 31 10.66 -2.05 -4.05
CA ILE A 31 11.68 -2.42 -3.06
C ILE A 31 13.01 -1.83 -3.51
N GLU A 32 13.65 -1.08 -2.62
CA GLU A 32 14.95 -0.46 -2.87
C GLU A 32 15.73 -0.38 -1.55
N ASP A 33 16.99 -0.82 -1.57
CA ASP A 33 17.92 -0.72 -0.43
C ASP A 33 17.35 -1.19 0.93
N GLY A 34 16.63 -2.31 0.93
CA GLY A 34 16.04 -2.88 2.16
C GLY A 34 14.80 -2.14 2.66
N ASN A 35 14.29 -1.17 1.90
CA ASN A 35 13.03 -0.47 2.12
C ASN A 35 12.00 -0.88 1.08
N ALA A 36 10.74 -0.64 1.41
CA ALA A 36 9.60 -0.94 0.57
C ALA A 36 8.59 0.20 0.59
N LEU A 37 8.07 0.53 -0.59
CA LEU A 37 6.90 1.36 -0.78
C LEU A 37 5.71 0.46 -1.10
N ILE A 38 4.70 0.49 -0.24
CA ILE A 38 3.43 -0.21 -0.43
C ILE A 38 2.36 0.83 -0.75
N ARG A 39 1.69 0.66 -1.89
CA ARG A 39 0.47 1.41 -2.19
C ARG A 39 -0.67 0.49 -2.59
N CYS A 40 -1.78 0.53 -1.85
CA CYS A 40 -2.95 -0.31 -2.13
C CYS A 40 -4.26 0.33 -1.68
N HIS A 41 -5.37 -0.14 -2.27
CA HIS A 41 -6.72 0.18 -1.82
C HIS A 41 -7.35 -1.05 -1.18
N VAL A 42 -7.74 -0.93 0.08
CA VAL A 42 -8.32 -2.05 0.82
C VAL A 42 -9.48 -1.59 1.68
N SER A 43 -10.27 -2.52 2.21
CA SER A 43 -11.30 -2.19 3.20
C SER A 43 -10.67 -1.63 4.48
N SER A 44 -11.42 -0.81 5.23
CA SER A 44 -10.96 -0.30 6.53
C SER A 44 -10.53 -1.40 7.50
N ALA A 45 -11.19 -2.57 7.46
CA ALA A 45 -10.85 -3.72 8.29
C ALA A 45 -9.49 -4.32 7.89
N THR A 46 -9.27 -4.51 6.59
CA THR A 46 -8.00 -4.98 6.04
C THR A 46 -6.88 -3.97 6.30
N ALA A 47 -7.15 -2.67 6.17
CA ALA A 47 -6.18 -1.62 6.47
C ALA A 47 -5.74 -1.64 7.94
N ALA A 48 -6.68 -1.78 8.87
CA ALA A 48 -6.35 -1.90 10.29
C ALA A 48 -5.42 -3.09 10.56
N ALA A 49 -5.67 -4.24 9.92
CA ALA A 49 -4.80 -5.42 10.02
C ALA A 49 -3.40 -5.14 9.43
N MET A 50 -3.32 -4.53 8.25
CA MET A 50 -2.06 -4.18 7.60
C MET A 50 -1.24 -3.18 8.41
N LEU A 51 -1.86 -2.22 9.10
CA LEU A 51 -1.15 -1.18 9.86
C LEU A 51 -0.79 -1.61 11.30
N ALA A 52 -1.42 -2.66 11.83
CA ALA A 52 -1.16 -3.14 13.20
C ALA A 52 0.34 -3.46 13.48
N PRO A 53 1.09 -4.11 12.57
CA PRO A 53 2.53 -4.36 12.76
C PRO A 53 3.37 -3.09 12.96
N LEU A 54 2.89 -1.94 12.48
CA LEU A 54 3.60 -0.67 12.57
C LEU A 54 3.46 0.02 13.93
N LYS A 55 2.68 -0.54 14.88
CA LYS A 55 2.54 -0.10 16.28
C LYS A 55 2.30 1.42 16.43
N GLY A 56 1.50 2.01 15.55
CA GLY A 56 1.17 3.44 15.59
C GLY A 56 2.14 4.37 14.84
N LYS A 57 3.20 3.85 14.21
CA LYS A 57 4.08 4.61 13.30
C LYS A 57 3.46 4.85 11.91
N ALA A 58 2.20 4.44 11.73
CA ALA A 58 1.45 4.56 10.48
C ALA A 58 0.86 5.97 10.24
N ALA A 59 1.14 6.96 11.09
CA ALA A 59 0.61 8.30 10.92
C ALA A 59 1.04 8.89 9.57
N GLY A 60 0.07 9.23 8.72
CA GLY A 60 0.31 9.74 7.37
C GLY A 60 0.51 8.67 6.28
N GLN A 61 0.48 7.38 6.63
CA GLN A 61 0.65 6.26 5.69
C GLN A 61 -0.67 5.70 5.17
N PHE A 62 -1.79 6.33 5.53
CA PHE A 62 -3.11 5.94 5.06
C PHE A 62 -4.02 7.14 4.87
N ARG A 63 -4.95 7.01 3.93
CA ARG A 63 -5.97 8.00 3.61
C ARG A 63 -7.34 7.32 3.56
N PRO A 64 -8.33 7.77 4.36
CA PRO A 64 -9.69 7.25 4.26
C PRO A 64 -10.31 7.66 2.92
N LEU A 65 -11.03 6.73 2.31
CA LEU A 65 -11.79 6.92 1.08
C LEU A 65 -13.29 6.66 1.33
N PRO A 66 -14.18 7.15 0.46
CA PRO A 66 -15.61 6.83 0.53
C PRO A 66 -15.86 5.31 0.46
N GLY A 67 -16.93 4.85 1.12
CA GLY A 67 -17.37 3.45 1.01
C GLY A 67 -16.59 2.45 1.87
N ASN A 68 -16.08 2.87 3.04
CA ASN A 68 -15.28 2.03 3.96
C ASN A 68 -13.99 1.48 3.32
N LEU A 69 -13.43 2.25 2.40
CA LEU A 69 -12.15 1.98 1.77
C LEU A 69 -11.07 2.86 2.38
N VAL A 70 -9.84 2.37 2.32
CA VAL A 70 -8.65 3.07 2.77
C VAL A 70 -7.58 2.88 1.71
N GLU A 71 -6.97 3.98 1.29
CA GLU A 71 -5.71 3.96 0.57
C GLU A 71 -4.58 3.84 1.60
N ILE A 72 -3.70 2.87 1.42
CA ILE A 72 -2.43 2.78 2.13
C ILE A 72 -1.35 3.30 1.18
N ASP A 73 -0.51 4.19 1.68
CA ASP A 73 0.69 4.70 1.01
C ASP A 73 1.83 4.72 2.03
N ALA A 74 2.48 3.58 2.20
CA ALA A 74 3.41 3.35 3.30
C ALA A 74 4.85 3.17 2.79
N ALA A 75 5.76 3.98 3.33
CA ALA A 75 7.20 3.80 3.18
C ALA A 75 7.75 3.14 4.46
N VAL A 76 8.14 1.87 4.34
CA VAL A 76 8.52 1.04 5.48
C VAL A 76 9.78 0.23 5.16
N THR A 77 10.38 -0.41 6.17
CA THR A 77 11.45 -1.39 5.92
C THR A 77 10.86 -2.62 5.23
N LEU A 78 11.69 -3.37 4.50
CA LEU A 78 11.26 -4.60 3.83
C LEU A 78 10.65 -5.61 4.82
N ALA A 79 11.24 -5.74 6.01
CA ALA A 79 10.71 -6.61 7.07
C ALA A 79 9.30 -6.19 7.53
N ALA A 80 9.04 -4.89 7.66
CA ALA A 80 7.72 -4.39 7.99
C ALA A 80 6.74 -4.60 6.82
N ALA A 81 7.16 -4.35 5.58
CA ALA A 81 6.33 -4.60 4.40
C ALA A 81 5.87 -6.06 4.29
N ILE A 82 6.75 -7.02 4.57
CA ILE A 82 6.39 -8.44 4.61
C ILE A 82 5.29 -8.68 5.65
N GLN A 83 5.44 -8.17 6.88
CA GLN A 83 4.43 -8.31 7.93
C GLN A 83 3.08 -7.68 7.54
N MET A 84 3.10 -6.53 6.85
CA MET A 84 1.88 -5.88 6.35
C MET A 84 1.18 -6.75 5.30
N LEU A 85 1.93 -7.36 4.38
CA LEU A 85 1.38 -8.22 3.32
C LEU A 85 0.84 -9.54 3.87
N GLU A 86 1.52 -10.14 4.85
CA GLU A 86 1.02 -11.32 5.56
C GLU A 86 -0.28 -11.00 6.32
N ALA A 87 -0.33 -9.85 6.99
CA ALA A 87 -1.54 -9.40 7.68
C ALA A 87 -2.71 -9.16 6.70
N ARG A 88 -2.43 -8.63 5.50
CA ARG A 88 -3.40 -8.50 4.41
C ARG A 88 -3.98 -9.86 4.02
N ALA A 89 -3.12 -10.82 3.70
CA ALA A 89 -3.54 -12.17 3.28
C ALA A 89 -4.35 -12.89 4.37
N GLY A 90 -3.98 -12.72 5.64
CA GLY A 90 -4.71 -13.24 6.78
C GLY A 90 -6.10 -12.61 6.94
N ALA A 91 -6.24 -11.30 6.70
CA ALA A 91 -7.51 -10.59 6.78
C ALA A 91 -8.45 -10.99 5.63
N GLU A 92 -7.93 -11.10 4.40
CA GLU A 92 -8.71 -11.50 3.22
C GLU A 92 -9.20 -12.94 3.31
N SER A 93 -8.38 -13.84 3.85
CA SER A 93 -8.80 -15.23 4.13
C SER A 93 -9.98 -15.29 5.09
N ARG A 94 -10.01 -14.44 6.12
CA ARG A 94 -11.12 -14.36 7.08
C ARG A 94 -12.39 -13.76 6.48
N GLN A 95 -12.27 -12.88 5.48
CA GLN A 95 -13.42 -12.30 4.79
C GLN A 95 -14.10 -13.29 3.84
N HIS A 96 -13.35 -14.20 3.22
CA HIS A 96 -13.90 -15.25 2.35
C HIS A 96 -14.58 -16.41 3.11
N LEU A 97 -14.33 -16.52 4.42
CA LEU A 97 -14.90 -17.56 5.29
C LEU A 97 -16.22 -17.13 5.97
N ASN A 98 -16.67 -15.89 5.77
CA ASN A 98 -17.90 -15.35 6.36
C ASN A 98 -18.98 -15.10 5.31
#